data_AF-A0A955UGS2-F1
#
_entry.id   AF-A0A955UGS2-F1
#
_cell.length_a   1.000
_cell.length_b   1.000
_cell.length_c   1.000
_cell.angle_alpha   90.00
_cell.angle_beta   90.00
_cell.angle_gamma   90.00
#
_symmetry.space_group_name_H-M   'P 1'
#
loop_
_entity.id
_entity.type
_entity.pdbx_description
1 polymer ?
#
loop_
_entity_poly.entity_id
_entity_poly.type
_entity_poly.pdbx_seq_one_letter_code
_entity_poly.pdbx_strand_id
1 'polypeptide(L)'
;MTDTEQTSRDSQGANEAEAWLDGFRWPVPTAFSGAVSAHRFEQGDVLYRSRRAYETLEGEAAFDADRGLAIQVLEPARGLRSTSAIEGEGDRRRSSWQAEVVVELHDLSADTRDVRRLTQGRLYTALWHGDARWLEADAEDPPVPRGARELQARLEQSRAAFARALGALGGARFLFVVDLANEASRAKARSVEESLRADGPVERLDLRPERAGIEAPDAFSPTLVVRGLVAPDRDVDRVQALLRRCLYAGASGRLEPSAEDARRDEAAAGGDRFSVARHGLLEPNEP
;
A
#
# COMPACT_ATOMS: atom_id res chain seq x y z
N MET A 1 -47.25 -15.02 0.51
CA MET A 1 -46.68 -14.50 -0.75
C MET A 1 -46.00 -13.18 -0.43
N THR A 2 -44.74 -13.27 -0.03
CA THR A 2 -43.83 -12.13 0.13
C THR A 2 -42.49 -12.68 -0.32
N ASP A 3 -42.13 -12.32 -1.55
CA ASP A 3 -40.88 -12.70 -2.20
C ASP A 3 -39.71 -12.06 -1.46
N THR A 4 -38.87 -12.92 -0.88
CA THR A 4 -37.55 -12.57 -0.39
C THR A 4 -36.59 -12.70 -1.57
N GLU A 5 -36.43 -11.63 -2.35
CA GLU A 5 -35.32 -11.50 -3.29
C GLU A 5 -34.03 -11.27 -2.51
N GLN A 6 -33.32 -12.37 -2.28
CA GLN A 6 -32.03 -12.41 -1.63
C GLN A 6 -30.97 -12.01 -2.66
N THR A 7 -30.42 -10.81 -2.49
CA THR A 7 -29.38 -10.18 -3.29
C THR A 7 -28.09 -11.01 -3.24
N SER A 8 -27.93 -11.96 -4.17
CA SER A 8 -26.66 -12.61 -4.47
C SER A 8 -25.86 -11.73 -5.42
N ARG A 9 -25.13 -10.76 -4.86
CA ARG A 9 -24.17 -9.90 -5.56
C ARG A 9 -22.95 -9.69 -4.66
N ASP A 10 -22.14 -10.72 -4.41
CA ASP A 10 -20.91 -10.51 -3.62
C ASP A 10 -19.70 -11.38 -3.99
N SER A 11 -19.72 -12.18 -5.07
CA SER A 11 -18.61 -13.13 -5.32
C SER A 11 -17.92 -13.05 -6.68
N GLN A 12 -18.27 -12.11 -7.56
CA GLN A 12 -17.57 -11.93 -8.85
C GLN A 12 -16.87 -10.57 -9.03
N GLY A 13 -17.08 -9.60 -8.13
CA GLY A 13 -16.44 -8.27 -8.21
C GLY A 13 -15.07 -8.14 -7.54
N ALA A 14 -14.61 -9.17 -6.83
CA ALA A 14 -13.40 -9.07 -5.99
C ALA A 14 -12.08 -9.22 -6.74
N ASN A 15 -12.08 -9.63 -8.02
CA ASN A 15 -10.84 -9.94 -8.76
C ASN A 15 -10.30 -8.78 -9.62
N GLU A 16 -11.12 -7.79 -10.00
CA GLU A 16 -10.66 -6.69 -10.86
C GLU A 16 -10.01 -5.54 -10.07
N ALA A 17 -10.40 -5.33 -8.82
CA ALA A 17 -9.82 -4.30 -7.95
C ALA A 17 -8.35 -4.60 -7.57
N GLU A 18 -7.91 -5.86 -7.65
CA GLU A 18 -6.53 -6.26 -7.33
C GLU A 18 -5.56 -6.17 -8.53
N ALA A 19 -6.03 -5.74 -9.71
CA ALA A 19 -5.16 -5.66 -10.88
C ALA A 19 -4.22 -4.43 -10.88
N TRP A 20 -4.55 -3.37 -10.14
CA TRP A 20 -3.86 -2.07 -10.21
C TRP A 20 -3.47 -1.52 -8.84
N LEU A 21 -2.33 -0.84 -8.78
CA LEU A 21 -1.91 -0.06 -7.62
C LEU A 21 -2.67 1.26 -7.58
N ASP A 22 -3.48 1.43 -6.56
CA ASP A 22 -4.12 2.70 -6.24
C ASP A 22 -3.09 3.79 -5.92
N GLY A 23 -3.44 5.03 -6.22
CA GLY A 23 -2.65 6.23 -5.91
C GLY A 23 -1.94 6.83 -7.12
N PHE A 24 -1.65 6.01 -8.13
CA PHE A 24 -1.02 6.46 -9.37
C PHE A 24 -2.05 7.05 -10.34
N ARG A 25 -1.65 8.09 -11.08
CA ARG A 25 -2.42 8.62 -12.21
C ARG A 25 -2.24 7.75 -13.45
N TRP A 26 -1.05 7.19 -13.65
CA TRP A 26 -0.85 6.13 -14.63
C TRP A 26 -1.40 4.82 -14.06
N PRO A 27 -1.98 3.96 -14.91
CA PRO A 27 -2.40 2.64 -14.48
C PRO A 27 -1.18 1.75 -14.28
N VAL A 28 -0.78 1.55 -13.02
CA VAL A 28 0.36 0.69 -12.66
C VAL A 28 -0.18 -0.66 -12.16
N PRO A 29 0.08 -1.79 -12.84
CA PRO A 29 -0.40 -3.09 -12.39
C PRO A 29 0.17 -3.50 -11.02
N THR A 30 -0.56 -4.30 -10.25
CA THR A 30 -0.06 -4.87 -8.99
C THR A 30 1.13 -5.80 -9.16
N ALA A 31 1.35 -6.34 -10.37
CA ALA A 31 2.58 -7.06 -10.71
C ALA A 31 3.85 -6.21 -10.50
N PHE A 32 3.74 -4.87 -10.55
CA PHE A 32 4.83 -3.93 -10.25
C PHE A 32 4.95 -3.57 -8.77
N SER A 33 4.20 -4.20 -7.85
CA SER A 33 4.23 -3.84 -6.42
C SER A 33 5.64 -3.93 -5.83
N GLY A 34 6.43 -4.92 -6.26
CA GLY A 34 7.84 -5.05 -5.90
C GLY A 34 8.66 -3.82 -6.33
N ALA A 35 8.61 -3.47 -7.62
CA ALA A 35 9.31 -2.31 -8.18
C ALA A 35 8.89 -1.00 -7.51
N VAL A 36 7.58 -0.79 -7.32
CA VAL A 36 7.02 0.39 -6.65
C VAL A 36 7.48 0.48 -5.19
N SER A 37 7.40 -0.61 -4.43
CA SER A 37 7.82 -0.60 -3.01
C SER A 37 9.32 -0.36 -2.84
N ALA A 38 10.13 -0.90 -3.77
CA ALA A 38 11.58 -0.73 -3.79
C ALA A 38 12.03 0.61 -4.40
N HIS A 39 11.11 1.38 -4.99
CA HIS A 39 11.37 2.57 -5.81
C HIS A 39 12.40 2.28 -6.92
N ARG A 40 12.26 1.12 -7.58
CA ARG A 40 13.24 0.60 -8.52
C ARG A 40 12.56 -0.21 -9.62
N PHE A 41 12.50 0.38 -10.80
CA PHE A 41 12.17 -0.31 -12.04
C PHE A 41 13.44 -0.86 -12.70
N GLU A 42 13.34 -2.00 -13.36
CA GLU A 42 14.46 -2.71 -13.96
C GLU A 42 14.22 -3.01 -15.44
N GLN A 43 15.29 -3.40 -16.14
CA GLN A 43 15.25 -3.75 -17.55
C GLN A 43 14.13 -4.76 -17.85
N GLY A 44 13.32 -4.41 -18.85
CA GLY A 44 12.18 -5.20 -19.31
C GLY A 44 10.85 -4.80 -18.69
N ASP A 45 10.84 -3.93 -17.67
CA ASP A 45 9.61 -3.32 -17.16
C ASP A 45 8.98 -2.44 -18.26
N VAL A 46 7.69 -2.65 -18.53
CA VAL A 46 6.92 -1.88 -19.51
C VAL A 46 5.67 -1.28 -18.84
N LEU A 47 5.53 0.03 -18.95
CA LEU A 47 4.47 0.81 -18.34
C LEU A 47 3.70 1.59 -19.40
N TYR A 48 2.38 1.54 -19.37
CA TYR A 48 1.53 2.26 -20.31
C TYR A 48 0.73 3.35 -19.61
N ARG A 49 0.49 4.46 -20.31
CA ARG A 49 -0.34 5.56 -19.82
C ARG A 49 -1.84 5.20 -19.75
N SER A 50 -2.28 4.23 -20.54
CA SER A 50 -3.69 3.79 -20.64
C SER A 50 -3.88 2.35 -20.18
N ARG A 51 -4.97 2.07 -19.46
CA ARG A 51 -5.30 0.71 -18.98
C ARG A 51 -5.50 -0.26 -20.13
N ARG A 52 -6.15 0.20 -21.21
CA ARG A 52 -6.42 -0.60 -22.42
C ARG A 52 -5.16 -1.15 -23.06
N ALA A 53 -4.02 -0.48 -22.89
CA ALA A 53 -2.77 -0.94 -23.49
C ALA A 53 -2.22 -2.22 -22.83
N TYR A 54 -2.70 -2.58 -21.63
CA TYR A 54 -2.38 -3.83 -20.95
C TYR A 54 -3.34 -4.98 -21.28
N GLU A 55 -4.45 -4.73 -22.00
CA GLU A 55 -5.41 -5.77 -22.37
C GLU A 55 -4.83 -6.66 -23.48
N THR A 56 -5.17 -7.94 -23.44
CA THR A 56 -4.77 -8.91 -24.47
C THR A 56 -5.25 -8.43 -25.84
N LEU A 57 -4.34 -8.34 -26.80
CA LEU A 57 -4.66 -8.01 -28.19
C LEU A 57 -5.39 -9.20 -28.83
N GLU A 58 -6.72 -9.21 -28.78
CA GLU A 58 -7.50 -10.16 -29.58
C GLU A 58 -7.77 -9.56 -30.98
N GLY A 59 -7.05 -10.07 -31.99
CA GLY A 59 -7.24 -9.73 -33.41
C GLY A 59 -6.40 -8.54 -33.94
N GLU A 60 -6.47 -8.32 -35.26
CA GLU A 60 -5.70 -7.31 -36.01
C GLU A 60 -6.14 -5.85 -35.75
N ALA A 61 -7.29 -5.64 -35.11
CA ALA A 61 -7.88 -4.32 -34.89
C ALA A 61 -7.39 -3.60 -33.62
N ALA A 62 -6.41 -4.16 -32.90
CA ALA A 62 -6.16 -3.81 -31.51
C ALA A 62 -5.15 -2.66 -31.25
N PHE A 63 -4.58 -2.05 -32.31
CA PHE A 63 -3.72 -0.87 -32.20
C PHE A 63 -4.53 0.42 -32.42
N ASP A 64 -5.37 0.75 -31.44
CA ASP A 64 -6.05 2.04 -31.38
C ASP A 64 -5.03 3.17 -31.11
N ALA A 65 -5.16 4.30 -31.82
CA ALA A 65 -4.33 5.49 -31.68
C ALA A 65 -4.42 6.13 -30.28
N ASP A 66 -5.43 5.73 -29.49
CA ASP A 66 -5.67 6.22 -28.12
C ASP A 66 -4.82 5.52 -27.04
N ARG A 67 -3.86 4.65 -27.43
CA ARG A 67 -2.95 3.97 -26.47
C ARG A 67 -1.94 4.91 -25.81
N GLY A 68 -1.69 6.09 -26.40
CA GLY A 68 -0.86 7.14 -25.81
C GLY A 68 0.61 6.76 -25.68
N LEU A 69 1.20 7.08 -24.53
CA LEU A 69 2.63 6.90 -24.24
C LEU A 69 2.90 5.56 -23.54
N ALA A 70 3.90 4.82 -24.00
CA ALA A 70 4.48 3.68 -23.30
C ALA A 70 5.93 3.98 -22.88
N ILE A 71 6.36 3.37 -21.78
CA ILE A 71 7.71 3.46 -21.23
C ILE A 71 8.25 2.05 -21.11
N GLN A 72 9.38 1.77 -21.76
CA GLN A 72 10.14 0.54 -21.56
C GLN A 72 11.43 0.87 -20.82
N VAL A 73 11.69 0.17 -19.72
CA VAL A 73 12.95 0.32 -18.98
C VAL A 73 14.03 -0.52 -19.67
N LEU A 74 15.14 0.13 -20.02
CA LEU A 74 16.31 -0.48 -20.66
C LEU A 74 17.41 -0.80 -19.66
N GLU A 75 17.60 0.06 -18.65
CA GLU A 75 18.59 -0.09 -17.56
C GLU A 75 17.98 0.39 -16.24
N PRO A 76 18.37 -0.17 -15.07
CA PRO A 76 19.44 -1.14 -14.84
C PRO A 76 19.05 -2.57 -15.22
N ALA A 77 20.02 -3.43 -15.52
CA ALA A 77 19.77 -4.84 -15.83
C ALA A 77 19.07 -5.56 -14.66
N ARG A 78 18.15 -6.46 -15.01
CA ARG A 78 17.30 -7.17 -14.05
C ARG A 78 18.12 -8.03 -13.09
N GLY A 79 17.78 -7.98 -11.80
CA GLY A 79 18.37 -8.89 -10.80
C GLY A 79 19.81 -8.57 -10.38
N LEU A 80 20.39 -7.46 -10.85
CA LEU A 80 21.60 -6.91 -10.24
C LEU A 80 21.23 -6.42 -8.83
N ARG A 81 21.40 -7.29 -7.84
CA ARG A 81 21.37 -6.87 -6.44
C ARG A 81 22.46 -5.83 -6.27
N SER A 82 22.09 -4.57 -6.06
CA SER A 82 23.06 -3.54 -5.71
C SER A 82 23.77 -4.00 -4.44
N THR A 83 25.02 -4.41 -4.57
CA THR A 83 25.85 -4.95 -3.50
C THR A 83 26.29 -3.89 -2.49
N SER A 84 25.91 -2.64 -2.69
CA SER A 84 26.16 -1.53 -1.78
C SER A 84 25.11 -1.50 -0.67
N ALA A 85 25.08 -2.53 0.18
CA ALA A 85 24.45 -2.45 1.48
C ALA A 85 25.35 -1.61 2.41
N ILE A 86 25.38 -0.30 2.19
CA ILE A 86 25.84 0.63 3.23
C ILE A 86 24.77 0.60 4.32
N GLU A 87 25.20 0.32 5.55
CA GLU A 87 24.34 0.00 6.69
C GLU A 87 23.47 1.20 7.11
N GLY A 88 22.20 1.15 6.75
CA GLY A 88 21.18 2.11 7.17
C GLY A 88 19.94 1.97 6.31
N GLU A 89 18.83 1.49 6.87
CA GLU A 89 17.54 1.35 6.18
C GLU A 89 17.05 2.68 5.57
N GLY A 90 17.51 3.82 6.12
CA GLY A 90 17.24 5.15 5.59
C GLY A 90 17.97 5.51 4.29
N ASP A 91 19.11 4.87 3.98
CA ASP A 91 19.90 5.22 2.80
C ASP A 91 19.41 4.48 1.54
N ARG A 92 18.93 3.23 1.70
CA ARG A 92 18.52 2.39 0.55
C ARG A 92 17.40 3.03 -0.27
N ARG A 93 16.38 3.60 0.37
CA ARG A 93 15.27 4.23 -0.34
C ARG A 93 15.74 5.46 -1.13
N ARG A 94 16.58 6.30 -0.52
CA ARG A 94 17.14 7.49 -1.16
C ARG A 94 18.06 7.10 -2.31
N SER A 95 18.92 6.10 -2.10
CA SER A 95 19.81 5.53 -3.11
C SER A 95 19.03 4.97 -4.29
N SER A 96 17.98 4.16 -4.07
CA SER A 96 17.08 3.71 -5.15
C SER A 96 16.44 4.89 -5.89
N TRP A 97 15.89 5.86 -5.15
CA TRP A 97 15.20 7.01 -5.74
C TRP A 97 16.10 7.86 -6.64
N GLN A 98 17.37 8.00 -6.26
CA GLN A 98 18.37 8.75 -7.02
C GLN A 98 19.12 7.90 -8.05
N ALA A 99 18.88 6.59 -8.09
CA ALA A 99 19.55 5.70 -9.03
C ALA A 99 19.16 6.07 -10.47
N GLU A 100 20.14 5.99 -11.36
CA GLU A 100 19.92 6.19 -12.79
C GLU A 100 19.03 5.08 -13.36
N VAL A 101 18.19 5.44 -14.32
CA VAL A 101 17.38 4.55 -15.14
C VAL A 101 17.42 5.06 -16.58
N VAL A 102 17.60 4.14 -17.52
CA VAL A 102 17.49 4.44 -18.95
C VAL A 102 16.18 3.86 -19.43
N VAL A 103 15.37 4.69 -20.08
CA VAL A 103 14.04 4.33 -20.58
C VAL A 103 13.91 4.65 -22.06
N GLU A 104 13.15 3.83 -22.78
CA GLU A 104 12.67 4.12 -24.12
C GLU A 104 11.21 4.57 -24.01
N LEU A 105 10.93 5.80 -24.45
CA LEU A 105 9.58 6.34 -24.56
C LEU A 105 9.05 6.03 -25.94
N HIS A 106 7.87 5.41 -26.01
CA HIS A 106 7.19 5.07 -27.26
C HIS A 106 5.90 5.88 -27.34
N ASP A 107 5.84 6.83 -28.26
CA ASP A 107 4.57 7.42 -28.66
C ASP A 107 3.89 6.47 -29.64
N LEU A 108 2.91 5.72 -29.14
CA LEU A 108 2.21 4.70 -29.92
C LEU A 108 1.31 5.32 -31.00
N SER A 109 0.95 6.60 -30.86
CA SER A 109 0.11 7.31 -31.83
C SER A 109 0.93 7.87 -33.00
N ALA A 110 2.15 8.31 -32.72
CA ALA A 110 3.07 8.88 -33.70
C ALA A 110 4.10 7.86 -34.25
N ASP A 111 4.14 6.65 -33.69
CA ASP A 111 5.17 5.63 -33.93
C ASP A 111 6.59 6.19 -33.79
N THR A 112 6.81 6.97 -32.73
CA THR A 112 8.12 7.56 -32.42
C THR A 112 8.71 6.95 -31.17
N ARG A 113 10.05 6.89 -31.13
CA ARG A 113 10.82 6.38 -30.00
C ARG A 113 11.90 7.36 -29.59
N ASP A 114 12.05 7.54 -28.29
CA ASP A 114 13.05 8.41 -27.70
C ASP A 114 13.68 7.73 -26.49
N VAL A 115 15.02 7.64 -26.46
CA VAL A 115 15.75 7.03 -25.34
C VAL A 115 16.21 8.13 -24.41
N ARG A 116 15.83 8.01 -23.14
CA ARG A 116 16.15 8.99 -22.10
C ARG A 116 16.86 8.36 -20.93
N ARG A 117 17.81 9.11 -20.36
CA ARG A 117 18.50 8.80 -19.12
C ARG A 117 18.02 9.76 -18.04
N LEU A 118 17.50 9.22 -16.94
CA LEU A 118 16.89 9.98 -15.84
C LEU A 118 17.05 9.22 -14.50
N THR A 119 16.40 9.68 -13.43
CA THR A 119 16.42 9.01 -12.12
C THR A 119 15.15 8.19 -11.87
N GLN A 120 15.24 7.12 -11.08
CA GLN A 120 14.08 6.31 -10.67
C GLN A 120 12.96 7.18 -10.06
N GLY A 121 13.34 8.20 -9.28
CA GLY A 121 12.42 9.16 -8.70
C GLY A 121 11.63 9.95 -9.74
N ARG A 122 12.27 10.38 -10.84
CA ARG A 122 11.59 11.05 -11.96
C ARG A 122 10.60 10.13 -12.67
N LEU A 123 11.00 8.89 -12.96
CA LEU A 123 10.09 7.88 -13.53
C LEU A 123 8.90 7.64 -12.61
N TYR A 124 9.14 7.37 -11.33
CA TYR A 124 8.09 7.14 -10.34
C TYR A 124 7.12 8.33 -10.24
N THR A 125 7.65 9.55 -10.21
CA THR A 125 6.88 10.79 -10.08
C THR A 125 6.05 11.07 -11.33
N ALA A 126 6.56 10.75 -12.52
CA ALA A 126 5.80 10.79 -13.77
C ALA A 126 4.58 9.86 -13.71
N LEU A 127 4.75 8.63 -13.24
CA LEU A 127 3.66 7.65 -13.09
C LEU A 127 2.64 8.13 -12.04
N TRP A 128 3.14 8.64 -10.91
CA TRP A 128 2.31 9.07 -9.79
C TRP A 128 1.44 10.26 -10.16
N HIS A 129 2.02 11.36 -10.65
CA HIS A 129 1.26 12.57 -10.98
C HIS A 129 0.68 12.57 -12.38
N GLY A 130 1.10 11.64 -13.23
CA GLY A 130 0.64 11.54 -14.62
C GLY A 130 1.21 12.61 -15.54
N ASP A 131 2.33 13.20 -15.14
CA ASP A 131 2.97 14.31 -15.83
C ASP A 131 4.28 13.85 -16.48
N ALA A 132 4.28 13.78 -17.81
CA ALA A 132 5.43 13.33 -18.58
C ALA A 132 6.60 14.33 -18.54
N ARG A 133 6.40 15.57 -18.07
CA ARG A 133 7.49 16.55 -17.93
C ARG A 133 8.57 16.08 -16.94
N TRP A 134 8.23 15.20 -16.01
CA TRP A 134 9.23 14.56 -15.13
C TRP A 134 10.21 13.66 -15.90
N LEU A 135 9.86 13.23 -17.11
CA LEU A 135 10.69 12.38 -17.95
C LEU A 135 11.70 13.20 -18.77
N GLU A 136 11.70 14.52 -18.68
CA GLU A 136 12.70 15.36 -19.35
C GLU A 136 14.06 15.27 -18.64
N ALA A 137 15.14 15.31 -19.42
CA ALA A 137 16.50 15.14 -18.91
C ALA A 137 16.92 16.29 -17.97
N ASP A 138 16.37 17.48 -18.18
CA ASP A 138 16.64 18.70 -17.42
C ASP A 138 15.61 18.98 -16.31
N ALA A 139 14.61 18.12 -16.12
CA ALA A 139 13.66 18.24 -15.01
C ALA A 139 14.39 18.25 -13.66
N GLU A 140 13.86 18.95 -12.67
CA GLU A 140 14.40 18.90 -11.31
C GLU A 140 14.18 17.51 -10.70
N ASP A 141 15.08 17.07 -9.82
CA ASP A 141 14.87 15.80 -9.11
C ASP A 141 13.74 15.94 -8.07
N PRO A 142 12.71 15.07 -8.12
CA PRO A 142 11.61 15.15 -7.18
C PRO A 142 12.05 14.77 -5.76
N PRO A 143 11.42 15.33 -4.72
CA PRO A 143 11.68 14.93 -3.35
C PRO A 143 11.29 13.47 -3.13
N VAL A 144 12.07 12.76 -2.31
CA VAL A 144 11.74 11.37 -1.93
C VAL A 144 10.44 11.39 -1.13
N PRO A 145 9.40 10.62 -1.51
CA PRO A 145 8.17 10.56 -0.74
C PRO A 145 8.43 10.05 0.68
N ARG A 146 7.57 10.40 1.63
CA ARG A 146 7.61 9.89 3.00
C ARG A 146 7.05 8.47 3.06
N GLY A 147 7.55 7.69 4.01
CA GLY A 147 7.24 6.27 4.16
C GLY A 147 6.12 5.98 5.15
N ALA A 148 5.84 4.69 5.33
CA ALA A 148 4.82 4.21 6.28
C ALA A 148 5.12 4.63 7.72
N ARG A 149 6.40 4.68 8.13
CA ARG A 149 6.81 5.07 9.49
C ARG A 149 6.47 6.54 9.77
N GLU A 150 6.74 7.42 8.81
CA GLU A 150 6.44 8.85 8.94
C GLU A 150 4.92 9.09 8.91
N LEU A 151 4.16 8.29 8.16
CA LEU A 151 2.69 8.37 8.17
C LEU A 151 2.12 7.85 9.49
N GLN A 152 2.69 6.77 10.03
CA GLN A 152 2.31 6.19 11.32
C GLN A 152 2.49 7.21 12.45
N ALA A 153 3.55 8.02 12.41
CA ALA A 153 3.79 9.09 13.39
C ALA A 153 2.72 10.21 13.34
N ARG A 154 1.89 10.26 12.30
CA ARG A 154 0.81 11.24 12.10
C ARG A 154 -0.58 10.64 12.21
N LEU A 155 -0.69 9.39 12.63
CA LEU A 155 -1.96 8.64 12.62
C LEU A 155 -3.06 9.32 13.46
N GLU A 156 -2.66 10.09 14.49
CA GLU A 156 -3.56 10.91 15.32
C GLU A 156 -4.39 11.92 14.50
N GLN A 157 -3.81 12.49 13.43
CA GLN A 157 -4.51 13.43 12.54
C GLN A 157 -5.73 12.77 11.87
N SER A 158 -5.72 11.44 11.72
CA SER A 158 -6.78 10.70 11.04
C SER A 158 -8.05 10.44 11.85
N ARG A 159 -8.01 10.61 13.19
CA ARG A 159 -9.14 10.26 14.07
C ARG A 159 -10.44 10.93 13.67
N ALA A 160 -10.40 12.23 13.34
CA ALA A 160 -11.59 12.99 12.95
C ALA A 160 -12.20 12.50 11.63
N ALA A 161 -11.38 12.09 10.66
CA ALA A 161 -11.86 11.55 9.40
C ALA A 161 -12.56 10.19 9.61
N PHE A 162 -11.96 9.31 10.41
CA PHE A 162 -12.55 8.01 10.74
C PHE A 162 -13.77 8.11 11.66
N ALA A 163 -13.81 9.05 12.61
CA ALA A 163 -15.00 9.31 13.42
C ALA A 163 -16.19 9.72 12.54
N ARG A 164 -15.98 10.56 11.52
CA ARG A 164 -17.07 10.90 10.57
C ARG A 164 -17.50 9.73 9.71
N ALA A 165 -16.55 8.90 9.26
CA ALA A 165 -16.84 7.83 8.30
C ALA A 165 -17.38 6.55 8.94
N LEU A 166 -16.95 6.25 10.17
CA LEU A 166 -17.24 5.00 10.88
C LEU A 166 -17.82 5.22 12.29
N GLY A 167 -18.07 6.46 12.72
CA GLY A 167 -18.49 6.76 14.10
C GLY A 167 -19.75 6.01 14.52
N ALA A 168 -20.74 5.92 13.63
CA ALA A 168 -22.02 5.23 13.90
C ALA A 168 -21.89 3.74 14.26
N LEU A 169 -20.73 3.12 13.98
CA LEU A 169 -20.44 1.72 14.27
C LEU A 169 -19.86 1.62 15.69
N GLY A 170 -20.68 1.61 16.74
CA GLY A 170 -20.19 1.51 18.12
C GLY A 170 -19.20 0.34 18.34
N GLY A 171 -18.35 0.39 19.38
CA GLY A 171 -17.43 -0.70 19.73
C GLY A 171 -15.97 -0.23 19.85
N ALA A 172 -15.03 -0.99 19.30
CA ALA A 172 -13.60 -0.64 19.31
C ALA A 172 -13.05 -0.49 17.89
N ARG A 173 -12.18 0.50 17.70
CA ARG A 173 -11.57 0.84 16.41
C ARG A 173 -10.06 0.74 16.48
N PHE A 174 -9.48 0.09 15.48
CA PHE A 174 -8.04 0.03 15.27
C PHE A 174 -7.66 0.71 13.96
N LEU A 175 -6.88 1.79 14.05
CA LEU A 175 -6.31 2.52 12.91
C LEU A 175 -4.84 2.13 12.74
N PHE A 176 -4.38 1.90 11.52
CA PHE A 176 -2.97 1.64 11.23
C PHE A 176 -2.60 1.94 9.79
N VAL A 177 -1.31 2.08 9.50
CA VAL A 177 -0.81 2.34 8.14
C VAL A 177 -0.57 1.04 7.38
N VAL A 178 -1.00 1.02 6.11
CA VAL A 178 -0.74 -0.07 5.16
C VAL A 178 -0.09 0.51 3.91
N ASP A 179 0.99 -0.13 3.44
CA ASP A 179 1.56 0.14 2.12
C ASP A 179 1.06 -0.92 1.14
N LEU A 180 0.22 -0.50 0.19
CA LEU A 180 -0.40 -1.38 -0.79
C LEU A 180 0.61 -1.94 -1.80
N ALA A 181 1.81 -1.36 -1.95
CA ALA A 181 2.86 -1.96 -2.78
C ALA A 181 3.72 -2.98 -2.01
N ASN A 182 3.79 -2.88 -0.68
CA ASN A 182 4.62 -3.76 0.13
C ASN A 182 3.89 -5.05 0.54
N GLU A 183 4.37 -6.20 0.05
CA GLU A 183 3.76 -7.50 0.34
C GLU A 183 3.68 -7.83 1.83
N ALA A 184 4.75 -7.56 2.59
CA ALA A 184 4.79 -7.82 4.03
C ALA A 184 3.78 -6.93 4.78
N SER A 185 3.61 -5.68 4.36
CA SER A 185 2.60 -4.77 4.90
C SER A 185 1.18 -5.28 4.64
N ARG A 186 0.88 -5.70 3.40
CA ARG A 186 -0.42 -6.30 3.03
C ARG A 186 -0.69 -7.59 3.79
N ALA A 187 0.30 -8.49 3.89
CA ALA A 187 0.18 -9.74 4.64
C ALA A 187 -0.11 -9.49 6.13
N LYS A 188 0.59 -8.53 6.75
CA LYS A 188 0.30 -8.11 8.12
C LYS A 188 -1.12 -7.54 8.26
N ALA A 189 -1.54 -6.68 7.35
CA ALA A 189 -2.88 -6.10 7.37
C ALA A 189 -3.98 -7.18 7.27
N ARG A 190 -3.81 -8.17 6.37
CA ARG A 190 -4.70 -9.33 6.27
C ARG A 190 -4.73 -10.13 7.56
N SER A 191 -3.58 -10.45 8.14
CA SER A 191 -3.50 -11.23 9.39
C SER A 191 -4.21 -10.52 10.56
N VAL A 192 -4.06 -9.21 10.69
CA VAL A 192 -4.78 -8.40 11.68
C VAL A 192 -6.29 -8.49 11.45
N GLU A 193 -6.72 -8.26 10.22
CA GLU A 193 -8.13 -8.27 9.82
C GLU A 193 -8.79 -9.65 10.04
N GLU A 194 -8.12 -10.71 9.64
CA GLU A 194 -8.53 -12.11 9.87
C GLU A 194 -8.59 -12.44 11.37
N SER A 195 -7.60 -12.02 12.16
CA SER A 195 -7.61 -12.25 13.61
C SER A 195 -8.77 -11.55 14.32
N LEU A 196 -9.18 -10.38 13.86
CA LEU A 196 -10.36 -9.69 14.39
C LEU A 196 -11.65 -10.34 13.88
N ARG A 197 -11.69 -10.77 12.61
CA ARG A 197 -12.86 -11.47 12.04
C ARG A 197 -13.15 -12.82 12.66
N ALA A 198 -12.13 -13.51 13.14
CA ALA A 198 -12.28 -14.77 13.87
C ALA A 198 -13.13 -14.62 15.15
N ASP A 199 -13.27 -13.41 15.69
CA ASP A 199 -14.06 -13.10 16.89
C ASP A 199 -15.39 -12.38 16.56
N GLY A 200 -15.78 -12.32 15.28
CA GLY A 200 -17.06 -11.76 14.80
C GLY A 200 -16.91 -10.73 13.67
N PRO A 201 -17.96 -9.96 13.31
CA PRO A 201 -17.90 -9.01 12.20
C PRO A 201 -16.85 -7.91 12.39
N VAL A 202 -16.27 -7.44 11.29
CA VAL A 202 -15.31 -6.34 11.26
C VAL A 202 -15.58 -5.48 10.03
N GLU A 203 -15.86 -4.21 10.27
CA GLU A 203 -15.99 -3.20 9.22
C GLU A 203 -14.62 -2.63 8.87
N ARG A 204 -14.35 -2.48 7.57
CA ARG A 204 -13.07 -2.00 7.05
C ARG A 204 -13.27 -0.75 6.21
N LEU A 205 -12.41 0.24 6.44
CA LEU A 205 -12.29 1.40 5.57
C LEU A 205 -10.82 1.76 5.34
N ASP A 206 -10.44 1.95 4.08
CA ASP A 206 -9.12 2.47 3.71
C ASP A 206 -9.27 3.92 3.25
N LEU A 207 -8.52 4.83 3.88
CA LEU A 207 -8.44 6.23 3.49
C LEU A 207 -7.01 6.57 3.08
N ARG A 208 -6.85 7.18 1.89
CA ARG A 208 -5.59 7.80 1.48
C ARG A 208 -5.26 9.00 2.38
N PRO A 209 -3.99 9.44 2.47
CA PRO A 209 -3.58 10.54 3.34
C PRO A 209 -4.47 11.79 3.22
N GLU A 210 -4.87 12.19 2.01
CA GLU A 210 -5.72 13.36 1.79
C GLU A 210 -7.12 13.19 2.39
N ARG A 211 -7.73 12.00 2.25
CA ARG A 211 -9.07 11.71 2.79
C ARG A 211 -9.03 11.42 4.29
N ALA A 212 -7.89 10.94 4.79
CA ALA A 212 -7.63 10.76 6.20
C ALA A 212 -7.33 12.08 6.92
N GLY A 213 -7.23 13.23 6.22
CA GLY A 213 -6.94 14.51 6.86
C GLY A 213 -5.48 14.67 7.30
N ILE A 214 -4.56 13.92 6.69
CA ILE A 214 -3.13 14.03 6.94
C ILE A 214 -2.60 15.30 6.28
N GLU A 215 -1.82 16.07 7.02
CA GLU A 215 -1.18 17.28 6.50
C GLU A 215 -0.10 16.97 5.45
N ALA A 216 -0.08 17.78 4.39
CA ALA A 216 0.79 17.59 3.22
C ALA A 216 0.69 16.16 2.65
N PRO A 217 -0.52 15.73 2.21
CA PRO A 217 -0.75 14.35 1.79
C PRO A 217 0.10 13.94 0.57
N ASP A 218 0.37 14.88 -0.34
CA ASP A 218 1.20 14.67 -1.53
C ASP A 218 2.68 14.41 -1.20
N ALA A 219 3.11 14.59 0.06
CA ALA A 219 4.46 14.25 0.49
C ALA A 219 4.64 12.76 0.83
N PHE A 220 3.58 11.94 0.82
CA PHE A 220 3.61 10.52 1.16
C PHE A 220 3.51 9.64 -0.07
N SER A 221 4.10 8.43 -0.03
CA SER A 221 3.97 7.47 -1.14
C SER A 221 2.50 7.24 -1.53
N PRO A 222 2.15 7.23 -2.83
CA PRO A 222 0.78 7.08 -3.32
C PRO A 222 0.10 5.79 -2.88
N THR A 223 0.88 4.77 -2.54
CA THR A 223 0.41 3.44 -2.14
C THR A 223 0.08 3.33 -0.67
N LEU A 224 0.35 4.37 0.12
CA LEU A 224 0.05 4.38 1.54
C LEU A 224 -1.42 4.69 1.77
N VAL A 225 -2.03 3.92 2.66
CA VAL A 225 -3.37 4.18 3.19
C VAL A 225 -3.35 4.09 4.71
N VAL A 226 -4.24 4.84 5.34
CA VAL A 226 -4.65 4.57 6.72
C VAL A 226 -5.83 3.61 6.65
N ARG A 227 -5.69 2.43 7.24
CA ARG A 227 -6.75 1.44 7.39
C ARG A 227 -7.39 1.57 8.75
N GLY A 228 -8.70 1.72 8.77
CA GLY A 228 -9.52 1.61 9.97
C GLY A 228 -10.29 0.29 9.97
N LEU A 229 -10.18 -0.44 11.08
CA LEU A 229 -10.98 -1.63 11.36
C LEU A 229 -11.86 -1.34 12.58
N VAL A 230 -13.16 -1.51 12.44
CA VAL A 230 -14.11 -1.41 13.56
C VAL A 230 -14.66 -2.80 13.86
N ALA A 231 -14.57 -3.20 15.13
CA ALA A 231 -15.16 -4.42 15.65
C ALA A 231 -16.40 -4.05 16.46
N PRO A 232 -17.62 -4.16 15.89
CA PRO A 232 -18.84 -3.82 16.59
C PRO A 232 -19.02 -4.66 17.86
N ASP A 233 -19.61 -4.05 18.89
CA ASP A 233 -19.94 -4.69 20.17
C ASP A 233 -18.74 -5.26 20.96
N ARG A 234 -17.51 -4.93 20.56
CA ARG A 234 -16.29 -5.30 21.30
C ARG A 234 -15.67 -4.09 21.95
N ASP A 235 -15.21 -4.26 23.19
CA ASP A 235 -14.44 -3.26 23.88
C ASP A 235 -12.96 -3.27 23.43
N VAL A 236 -12.25 -2.23 23.88
CA VAL A 236 -10.83 -2.04 23.57
C VAL A 236 -9.97 -3.18 24.10
N ASP A 237 -10.26 -3.69 25.30
CA ASP A 237 -9.45 -4.74 25.94
C ASP A 237 -9.53 -6.06 25.17
N ARG A 238 -10.72 -6.43 24.70
CA ARG A 238 -10.93 -7.61 23.86
C ARG A 238 -10.17 -7.49 22.54
N VAL A 239 -10.29 -6.37 21.85
CA VAL A 239 -9.57 -6.13 20.59
C VAL A 239 -8.06 -6.11 20.81
N GLN A 240 -7.60 -5.49 21.90
CA GLN A 240 -6.18 -5.46 22.25
C GLN A 240 -5.59 -6.87 22.44
N ALA A 241 -6.32 -7.76 23.12
CA ALA A 241 -5.90 -9.14 23.31
C ALA A 241 -5.74 -9.90 21.98
N LEU A 242 -6.71 -9.74 21.07
CA LEU A 242 -6.65 -10.32 19.71
C LEU A 242 -5.45 -9.81 18.92
N LEU A 243 -5.25 -8.48 18.93
CA LEU A 243 -4.14 -7.83 18.24
C LEU A 243 -2.78 -8.27 18.79
N ARG A 244 -2.62 -8.36 20.12
CA ARG A 244 -1.38 -8.86 20.73
C ARG A 244 -1.04 -10.28 20.27
N ARG A 245 -2.04 -11.17 20.25
CA ARG A 245 -1.85 -12.54 19.79
C ARG A 245 -1.40 -12.58 18.32
N CYS A 246 -2.08 -11.83 17.44
CA CYS A 246 -1.73 -11.76 16.02
C CYS A 246 -0.33 -11.16 15.78
N LEU A 247 0.00 -10.06 16.46
CA LEU A 247 1.20 -9.28 16.19
C LEU A 247 2.47 -9.85 16.83
N TYR A 248 2.35 -10.67 17.89
CA TYR A 248 3.49 -11.14 18.67
C TYR A 248 3.63 -12.66 18.80
N ALA A 249 2.57 -13.47 18.60
CA ALA A 249 2.66 -14.92 18.79
C ALA A 249 3.49 -15.64 17.69
N GLY A 250 3.86 -14.92 16.62
CA GLY A 250 4.53 -15.50 15.46
C GLY A 250 3.60 -16.42 14.66
N ALA A 251 3.97 -16.73 13.42
CA ALA A 251 3.17 -17.61 12.54
C ALA A 251 3.13 -19.08 13.02
N SER A 252 3.89 -19.43 14.05
CA SER A 252 3.89 -20.75 14.69
C SER A 252 2.70 -20.86 15.64
N GLY A 253 1.51 -21.10 15.07
CA GLY A 253 0.24 -21.23 15.77
C GLY A 253 0.20 -22.34 16.83
N ARG A 254 0.79 -22.09 18.00
CA ARG A 254 0.45 -22.82 19.22
C ARG A 254 -0.81 -22.19 19.82
N LEU A 255 -1.92 -22.89 19.60
CA LEU A 255 -3.15 -22.76 20.36
C LEU A 255 -2.83 -22.99 21.85
N GLU A 256 -3.38 -22.10 22.68
CA GLU A 256 -3.26 -22.02 24.14
C GLU A 256 -1.87 -21.55 24.65
N PRO A 257 -1.77 -20.31 25.17
CA PRO A 257 -0.60 -19.91 25.94
C PRO A 257 -0.48 -20.85 27.15
N SER A 258 0.70 -21.43 27.35
CA SER A 258 0.91 -22.26 28.54
C SER A 258 0.78 -21.39 29.79
N ALA A 259 0.46 -22.00 30.93
CA ALA A 259 0.47 -21.29 32.22
C ALA A 259 1.84 -20.64 32.54
N GLU A 260 2.92 -21.11 31.92
CA GLU A 260 4.25 -20.47 32.00
C GLU A 260 4.34 -19.21 31.14
N ASP A 261 3.72 -19.17 29.96
CA ASP A 261 3.71 -17.97 29.10
C ASP A 261 2.95 -16.83 29.77
N ALA A 262 1.79 -17.13 30.39
CA ALA A 262 1.02 -16.16 31.15
C ALA A 262 1.82 -15.55 32.32
N ARG A 263 2.55 -16.36 33.09
CA ARG A 263 3.41 -15.89 34.19
C ARG A 263 4.62 -15.09 33.70
N ARG A 264 5.14 -15.42 32.52
CA ARG A 264 6.28 -14.73 31.92
C ARG A 264 5.87 -13.35 31.39
N ASP A 265 4.65 -13.21 30.90
CA ASP A 265 4.07 -11.93 30.49
C ASP A 265 3.75 -11.02 31.69
N GLU A 266 3.27 -11.57 32.80
CA GLU A 266 3.12 -10.82 34.06
C GLU A 266 4.46 -10.32 34.61
N ALA A 267 5.51 -11.15 34.57
CA ALA A 267 6.85 -10.75 35.03
C ALA A 267 7.56 -9.75 34.09
N ALA A 268 7.18 -9.72 32.81
CA ALA A 268 7.70 -8.77 31.82
C ALA A 268 6.99 -7.39 31.83
N ALA A 269 5.98 -7.20 32.69
CA ALA A 269 5.22 -5.96 32.82
C ALA A 269 6.05 -4.71 33.19
N GLY A 270 7.35 -4.87 33.53
CA GLY A 270 8.29 -3.75 33.71
C GLY A 270 8.66 -3.02 32.41
N GLY A 271 8.34 -3.57 31.23
CA GLY A 271 8.47 -2.87 29.96
C GLY A 271 7.47 -3.41 28.93
N ASP A 272 6.56 -2.57 28.46
CA ASP A 272 5.53 -2.90 27.45
C ASP A 272 6.18 -3.16 26.07
N ARG A 273 6.90 -4.28 25.96
CA ARG A 273 7.54 -4.76 24.73
C ARG A 273 6.50 -5.19 23.69
N PHE A 274 5.27 -5.46 24.12
CA PHE A 274 4.14 -5.94 23.33
C PHE A 274 3.03 -4.89 23.19
N SER A 275 3.45 -3.65 22.98
CA SER A 275 2.53 -2.52 22.87
C SER A 275 1.89 -2.45 21.48
N VAL A 276 0.58 -2.68 21.40
CA VAL A 276 -0.23 -2.51 20.17
C VAL A 276 -0.10 -1.08 19.61
N ALA A 277 0.16 -0.09 20.47
CA ALA A 277 0.40 1.30 20.08
C ALA A 277 1.58 1.47 19.11
N ARG A 278 2.54 0.53 19.07
CA ARG A 278 3.65 0.53 18.09
C ARG A 278 3.18 0.19 16.67
N HIS A 279 1.97 -0.35 16.53
CA HIS A 279 1.42 -0.84 15.28
C HIS A 279 0.22 -0.04 14.78
N GLY A 280 -0.40 0.78 15.62
CA GLY A 280 -1.62 1.50 15.30
C GLY A 280 -2.17 2.30 16.47
N LEU A 281 -3.31 2.95 16.26
CA LEU A 281 -4.12 3.55 17.32
C LEU A 281 -5.30 2.64 17.61
N LEU A 282 -5.45 2.20 18.85
CA LEU A 282 -6.60 1.46 19.33
C LEU A 282 -7.40 2.37 20.26
N GLU A 283 -8.68 2.56 19.98
CA GLU A 283 -9.55 3.48 20.71
C GLU A 283 -10.99 2.95 20.76
N PRO A 284 -11.80 3.39 21.74
CA PRO A 284 -13.25 3.19 21.66
C PRO A 284 -13.81 3.93 20.43
N ASN A 285 -14.82 3.34 19.80
CA ASN A 285 -15.63 3.97 18.77
C ASN A 285 -17.00 4.27 19.37
N GLU A 286 -17.17 5.50 19.83
CA GLU A 286 -18.44 5.97 20.37
C GLU A 286 -19.36 6.38 19.22
N PRO A 287 -20.64 5.94 19.22
CA PRO A 287 -21.62 6.25 18.17
C PRO A 287 -22.02 7.73 18.12
#